data_AF-A0AAP3A3F0-F1
#
_entry.id   AF-A0AAP3A3F0-F1
#
_cell.length_a   1.000
_cell.length_b   1.000
_cell.length_c   1.000
_cell.angle_alpha   90.00
_cell.angle_beta   90.00
_cell.angle_gamma   90.00
#
_symmetry.space_group_name_H-M   'P 1'
#
loop_
_entity.id
_entity.type
_entity.pdbx_description
1 polymer ?
#
loop_
_entity_poly.entity_id
_entity_poly.type
_entity_poly.pdbx_seq_one_letter_code
_entity_poly.pdbx_strand_id
1 'polypeptide(L)' 'MTSNAPTSFVRAYLRASTAEQDASRALETIEAFARERGLIICSYYIENESGTRLERPELFR' A
#
# COMPACT_ATOMS: atom_id res chain seq x y z
N MET A 1 -11.11 7.08 -30.31
CA MET A 1 -11.41 6.37 -29.06
C MET A 1 -10.09 6.13 -28.36
N THR A 2 -9.64 7.08 -27.53
CA THR A 2 -8.40 6.94 -26.78
C THR A 2 -8.67 6.07 -25.57
N SER A 3 -8.12 4.87 -25.57
CA SER A 3 -8.11 3.96 -24.44
C SER A 3 -7.51 4.68 -23.24
N ASN A 4 -8.34 5.12 -22.29
CA ASN A 4 -7.89 5.64 -21.00
C ASN A 4 -7.49 4.46 -20.10
N ALA A 5 -6.61 3.59 -20.63
CA ALA A 5 -6.04 2.52 -19.85
C ALA A 5 -5.13 3.18 -18.80
N PRO A 6 -5.32 2.89 -17.51
CA PRO A 6 -4.51 3.43 -16.43
C PRO A 6 -3.05 3.10 -16.72
N THR A 7 -2.23 4.12 -16.98
CA THR A 7 -0.83 3.97 -17.38
C THR A 7 0.11 3.63 -16.22
N SER A 8 -0.37 3.70 -14.98
CA SER A 8 0.45 3.48 -13.79
C SER A 8 -0.27 2.60 -12.76
N PHE A 9 0.25 1.39 -12.63
CA PHE A 9 -0.10 0.46 -11.57
C PHE A 9 0.88 0.62 -10.41
N VAL A 10 0.36 0.77 -9.19
CA VAL A 10 1.15 0.93 -7.97
C VAL A 10 0.82 -0.19 -6.98
N ARG A 11 1.81 -0.58 -6.18
CA ARG A 11 1.63 -1.50 -5.05
C ARG A 11 1.70 -0.68 -3.77
N ALA A 12 0.70 -0.82 -2.92
CA ALA A 12 0.64 -0.11 -1.65
C ALA A 12 1.20 -0.99 -0.54
N TYR A 13 2.16 -0.47 0.21
CA TYR A 13 2.74 -1.14 1.37
C TYR A 13 2.40 -0.34 2.64
N LEU A 14 1.68 -0.98 3.55
CA LEU A 14 1.23 -0.42 4.81
C LEU A 14 1.86 -1.21 5.95
N ARG A 15 2.43 -0.50 6.92
CA ARG A 15 3.04 -1.14 8.08
C ARG A 15 2.70 -0.39 9.36
N ALA A 16 2.36 -1.13 10.41
CA ALA A 16 2.36 -0.63 11.77
C ALA A 16 3.41 -1.34 12.64
N SER A 17 3.90 -0.65 13.67
CA SER A 17 5.08 -1.07 14.44
C SER A 17 4.76 -2.08 15.55
N THR A 18 3.50 -2.22 15.93
CA THR A 18 3.04 -3.17 16.95
C THR A 18 1.78 -3.89 16.48
N ALA A 19 1.55 -5.11 16.99
CA ALA A 19 0.34 -5.90 16.67
C ALA A 19 -0.96 -5.25 17.16
N GLU A 20 -0.85 -4.31 18.10
CA GLU A 20 -1.97 -3.53 18.64
C GLU A 20 -2.28 -2.29 17.78
N GLN A 21 -1.37 -1.92 16.88
CA GLN A 21 -1.62 -0.83 15.94
C GLN A 21 -2.33 -1.35 14.69
N ASP A 22 -3.29 -0.57 14.22
CA ASP A 22 -4.02 -0.88 13.01
C ASP A 22 -3.21 -0.43 11.78
N ALA A 23 -2.53 -1.37 11.11
CA ALA A 23 -1.81 -1.10 9.86
C ALA A 23 -2.74 -0.72 8.69
N SER A 24 -4.03 -1.06 8.75
CA SER A 24 -5.04 -0.64 7.77
C SER A 24 -5.47 0.82 7.91
N ARG A 25 -5.09 1.53 8.97
CA ARG A 25 -5.46 2.95 9.17
C ARG A 25 -5.04 3.85 8.00
N ALA A 26 -3.92 3.55 7.36
CA ALA A 26 -3.41 4.34 6.23
C ALA A 26 -4.08 3.99 4.89
N LEU A 27 -4.95 2.99 4.84
CA LEU A 27 -5.54 2.46 3.62
C LEU A 27 -6.45 3.48 2.94
N GLU A 28 -7.34 4.11 3.71
CA GLU A 28 -8.23 5.17 3.21
C GLU A 28 -7.43 6.37 2.67
N THR A 29 -6.34 6.76 3.35
CA THR A 29 -5.47 7.85 2.91
C THR A 29 -4.73 7.51 1.61
N ILE A 30 -4.24 6.27 1.48
CA ILE A 30 -3.56 5.79 0.27
C ILE A 30 -4.53 5.68 -0.90
N GLU A 31 -5.74 5.20 -0.67
CA GLU A 31 -6.79 5.14 -1.69
C GLU A 31 -7.19 6.52 -2.18
N ALA A 32 -7.37 7.48 -1.27
CA ALA A 32 -7.64 8.88 -1.63
C ALA A 32 -6.51 9.45 -2.49
N PHE A 33 -5.25 9.28 -2.06
CA PHE A 33 -4.07 9.74 -2.80
C PHE A 33 -3.98 9.11 -4.21
N ALA A 34 -4.23 7.81 -4.32
CA ALA A 34 -4.19 7.12 -5.61
C ALA A 34 -5.29 7.63 -6.54
N ARG A 35 -6.52 7.81 -6.01
CA ARG A 35 -7.66 8.32 -6.75
C ARG A 35 -7.43 9.75 -7.24
N GLU A 36 -6.92 10.63 -6.39
CA GLU A 36 -6.59 12.02 -6.74
C GLU A 36 -5.56 12.11 -7.87
N ARG A 37 -4.65 11.15 -7.97
CA ARG A 37 -3.59 11.11 -8.98
C ARG A 37 -3.88 10.22 -10.19
N GLY A 38 -5.06 9.60 -10.24
CA GLY A 38 -5.40 8.64 -11.30
C GLY A 38 -4.51 7.39 -11.30
N LEU A 39 -3.96 7.01 -10.15
CA LEU A 39 -3.17 5.79 -9.96
C LEU A 39 -4.09 4.62 -9.63
N ILE A 40 -3.75 3.42 -10.10
CA ILE A 40 -4.45 2.19 -9.72
C ILE A 40 -3.59 1.37 -8.80
N ILE A 41 -4.09 1.11 -7.59
CA ILE A 41 -3.45 0.20 -6.65
C ILE A 41 -3.82 -1.24 -7.05
N CYS A 42 -2.82 -2.04 -7.43
CA CYS A 42 -3.04 -3.44 -7.80
C CYS A 42 -3.03 -4.40 -6.61
N SER A 43 -2.31 -4.06 -5.55
CA SER A 43 -2.15 -4.91 -4.38
C SER A 43 -1.82 -4.09 -3.15
N TYR A 44 -2.34 -4.53 -2.01
CA TYR A 44 -2.04 -4.00 -0.69
C TYR A 44 -1.25 -5.06 0.07
N TYR A 45 -0.13 -4.65 0.63
CA TYR A 45 0.71 -5.45 1.51
C TYR A 45 0.63 -4.79 2.88
N ILE A 46 0.08 -5.50 3.86
CA ILE A 46 -0.21 -4.95 5.19
C ILE A 46 0.50 -5.81 6.22
N GLU A 47 1.41 -5.22 6.98
CA GLU A 47 2.15 -5.94 8.03
C GLU A 47 2.21 -5.17 9.35
N ASN A 48 2.19 -5.92 10.44
CA ASN A 48 2.37 -5.40 11.80
C ASN A 48 3.73 -5.89 12.32
N GLU A 49 4.81 -5.24 11.88
CA GLU A 49 6.17 -5.63 12.25
C GLU A 49 6.99 -4.43 12.74
N SER A 50 7.72 -4.67 13.83
CA SER A 50 8.63 -3.67 14.39
C SER A 50 9.73 -3.36 13.39
N GLY A 51 9.96 -2.08 13.10
CA GLY A 51 10.94 -1.63 12.11
C GLY A 51 12.41 -1.88 12.45
N THR A 52 12.68 -2.58 13.54
CA THR A 52 14.01 -3.04 13.96
C THR A 52 14.41 -4.36 13.29
N ARG A 53 13.47 -5.09 12.66
CA ARG A 53 13.77 -6.29 11.87
C ARG A 53 13.94 -5.92 10.39
N LEU A 54 15.03 -6.43 9.79
CA LEU A 54 15.40 -6.20 8.39
C LEU A 54 14.67 -7.17 7.43
N GLU A 55 14.13 -8.27 7.97
CA GLU A 55 13.35 -9.25 7.23
C GLU A 55 11.97 -8.64 6.94
N ARG A 56 11.68 -8.33 5.68
CA ARG A 56 10.38 -7.78 5.25
C ARG A 56 9.72 -8.72 4.24
N PRO A 57 9.19 -9.88 4.68
CA PRO A 57 8.74 -10.93 3.76
C PRO A 57 7.60 -10.48 2.84
N GLU A 58 6.76 -9.51 3.24
CA GLU A 58 5.68 -8.94 2.41
C GLU A 58 6.20 -7.92 1.38
N LEU A 59 7.29 -7.20 1.68
CA LEU A 59 7.90 -6.23 0.75
C LEU A 59 8.55 -6.93 -0.47
N PHE A 60 8.97 -8.19 -0.31
CA PHE A 60 9.64 -8.98 -1.36
C PHE A 60 8.69 -9.92 -2.13
N ARG A 61 7.36 -9.80 -1.95
CA ARG A 61 6.35 -10.67 -2.58
C ARG A 61 5.74 -10.07 -3.86
#